data_AF-A0A7V3XAV6-F1
#
_entry.id   AF-A0A7V3XAV6-F1
#
_cell.length_a   1.000
_cell.length_b   1.000
_cell.length_c   1.000
_cell.angle_alpha   90.00
_cell.angle_beta   90.00
_cell.angle_gamma   90.00
#
_symmetry.space_group_name_H-M   'P 1'
#
loop_
_entity.id
_entity.type
_entity.pdbx_description
1 polymer ?
#
loop_
_entity_poly.entity_id
_entity_poly.type
_entity_poly.pdbx_seq_one_letter_code
_entity_poly.pdbx_strand_id
1 'polypeptide(L)'
;MNEQSQRILEEIKAKRGYLYPWQEFLAKEDPDFIINYEKMWDTVGARSVVLPQKIKQIILVAVLASKTDEVALRTQIKRAFSLGATKQELVEAIEVAFIPGGALTLVHGLKALLDVMQELGME
;
A
#
# COMPACT_ATOMS: atom_id res chain seq x y z
N MET A 1 -5.75 3.44 25.97
CA MET A 1 -5.78 2.40 24.92
C MET A 1 -5.69 1.06 25.62
N ASN A 2 -6.57 0.11 25.30
CA ASN A 2 -6.56 -1.20 25.94
C ASN A 2 -5.43 -2.10 25.36
N GLU A 3 -5.12 -3.19 26.05
CA GLU A 3 -4.03 -4.10 25.68
C GLU A 3 -4.22 -4.73 24.29
N GLN A 4 -5.47 -5.02 23.92
CA GLN A 4 -5.81 -5.59 22.62
C GLN A 4 -5.51 -4.61 21.47
N SER A 5 -5.91 -3.35 21.59
CA SER A 5 -5.60 -2.29 20.61
C SER A 5 -4.10 -2.10 20.43
N GLN A 6 -3.33 -2.07 21.53
CA GLN A 6 -1.88 -1.93 21.48
C GLN A 6 -1.25 -3.10 20.68
N ARG A 7 -1.69 -4.32 20.98
CA ARG A 7 -1.23 -5.53 20.27
C ARG A 7 -1.55 -5.49 18.78
N ILE A 8 -2.75 -5.07 18.37
CA ILE A 8 -3.10 -4.95 16.94
C ILE A 8 -2.16 -3.96 16.23
N LEU A 9 -1.86 -2.80 16.84
CA LEU A 9 -0.99 -1.80 16.20
C LEU A 9 0.45 -2.32 16.01
N GLU A 10 0.96 -3.05 17.00
CA GLU A 10 2.27 -3.71 16.92
C GLU A 10 2.30 -4.76 15.81
N GLU A 11 1.26 -5.58 15.71
CA GLU A 11 1.11 -6.58 14.65
C GLU A 11 1.03 -5.93 13.26
N ILE A 12 0.29 -4.82 13.11
CA ILE A 12 0.23 -4.05 11.86
C ILE A 12 1.62 -3.57 11.44
N LYS A 13 2.33 -2.91 12.37
CA LYS A 13 3.65 -2.34 12.09
C LYS A 13 4.65 -3.44 11.74
N ALA A 14 4.62 -4.57 12.44
CA ALA A 14 5.49 -5.71 12.16
C ALA A 14 5.22 -6.33 10.78
N LYS A 15 3.95 -6.55 10.42
CA LYS A 15 3.56 -7.14 9.13
C LYS A 15 3.82 -6.21 7.93
N ARG A 16 3.61 -4.91 8.12
CA ARG A 16 3.58 -3.94 7.03
C ARG A 16 4.86 -3.10 6.89
N GLY A 17 5.62 -2.97 7.97
CA GLY A 17 6.77 -2.07 8.07
C GLY A 17 6.39 -0.62 8.36
N TYR A 18 5.09 -0.31 8.45
CA TYR A 18 4.58 1.03 8.70
C TYR A 18 3.24 0.98 9.43
N LEU A 19 2.87 2.12 10.03
CA LEU A 19 1.59 2.35 10.68
C LEU A 19 1.09 3.74 10.27
N TYR A 20 -0.18 3.84 9.86
CA TYR A 20 -0.76 5.14 9.54
C TYR A 20 -1.29 5.83 10.80
N PRO A 21 -1.21 7.18 10.89
CA PRO A 21 -1.69 7.92 12.06
C PRO A 21 -3.18 7.65 12.40
N TRP A 22 -4.01 7.44 11.38
CA TRP A 22 -5.44 7.14 11.58
C TRP A 22 -5.68 5.79 12.27
N GLN A 23 -4.74 4.84 12.15
CA GLN A 23 -4.86 3.53 12.80
C GLN A 23 -4.64 3.65 14.31
N GLU A 24 -3.67 4.45 14.73
CA GLU A 24 -3.47 4.78 16.15
C GLU A 24 -4.65 5.54 16.73
N PHE A 25 -5.23 6.45 15.96
CA PHE A 25 -6.43 7.18 16.36
C PHE A 25 -7.62 6.23 16.55
N LEU A 26 -7.95 5.39 15.55
CA LEU A 26 -9.04 4.43 15.68
C LEU A 26 -8.81 3.40 16.78
N ALA A 27 -7.57 2.96 17.01
CA ALA A 27 -7.28 2.04 18.11
C ALA A 27 -7.60 2.62 19.50
N LYS A 28 -7.66 3.95 19.64
CA LYS A 28 -8.09 4.64 20.86
C LYS A 28 -9.60 4.84 20.91
N GLU A 29 -10.20 5.26 19.80
CA GLU A 29 -11.61 5.67 19.74
C GLU A 29 -12.58 4.50 19.50
N ASP A 30 -12.22 3.56 18.62
CA ASP A 30 -13.02 2.38 18.25
C ASP A 30 -12.12 1.14 18.01
N PRO A 31 -11.70 0.47 19.10
CA PRO A 31 -10.88 -0.74 19.04
C PRO A 31 -11.48 -1.84 18.16
N ASP A 32 -12.79 -2.08 18.26
CA ASP A 32 -13.46 -3.17 17.57
C ASP A 32 -13.42 -2.97 16.06
N PHE A 33 -13.57 -1.73 15.60
CA PHE A 33 -13.43 -1.41 14.19
C PHE A 33 -12.03 -1.70 13.66
N ILE A 34 -10.96 -1.22 14.33
CA ILE A 34 -9.59 -1.43 13.82
C ILE A 34 -9.22 -2.93 13.81
N ILE A 35 -9.71 -3.70 14.79
CA ILE A 35 -9.52 -5.16 14.83
C ILE A 35 -10.19 -5.83 13.63
N ASN A 36 -11.43 -5.46 13.31
CA ASN A 36 -12.16 -6.07 12.20
C ASN A 36 -11.64 -5.60 10.84
N TYR A 37 -11.24 -4.33 10.73
CA TYR A 37 -10.52 -3.80 9.58
C TYR A 37 -9.26 -4.62 9.31
N GLU A 38 -8.48 -4.93 10.36
CA GLU A 38 -7.25 -5.71 10.22
C GLU A 38 -7.51 -7.13 9.73
N LYS A 39 -8.56 -7.79 10.24
CA LYS A 39 -8.96 -9.12 9.76
C LYS A 39 -9.33 -9.11 8.28
N MET A 40 -10.02 -8.06 7.81
CA MET A 40 -10.35 -7.91 6.40
C MET A 40 -9.07 -7.74 5.56
N TRP A 41 -8.13 -6.92 6.04
CA TRP A 41 -6.84 -6.74 5.38
C TRP A 41 -6.03 -8.04 5.33
N ASP A 42 -5.99 -8.82 6.42
CA ASP A 42 -5.30 -10.11 6.44
C ASP A 42 -5.90 -11.09 5.42
N THR A 43 -7.23 -11.11 5.35
CA THR A 43 -7.98 -11.99 4.43
C THR A 43 -7.69 -11.66 2.96
N VAL A 44 -7.69 -10.38 2.60
CA VAL A 44 -7.55 -9.94 1.21
C VAL A 44 -6.10 -9.72 0.82
N GLY A 45 -5.33 -9.03 1.67
CA GLY A 45 -3.96 -8.58 1.44
C GLY A 45 -2.90 -9.60 1.84
N ALA A 46 -2.91 -10.08 3.09
CA ALA A 46 -1.83 -10.91 3.62
C ALA A 46 -1.85 -12.36 3.10
N ARG A 47 -3.03 -12.91 2.81
CA ARG A 47 -3.17 -14.31 2.38
C ARG A 47 -2.73 -14.51 0.92
N SER A 48 -1.53 -15.02 0.66
CA SER A 48 -1.11 -15.40 -0.70
C SER A 48 -1.60 -16.80 -1.08
N VAL A 49 -2.90 -16.94 -1.39
CA VAL A 49 -3.47 -18.24 -1.82
C VAL A 49 -3.26 -18.50 -3.30
N VAL A 50 -3.61 -17.51 -4.12
CA VAL A 50 -3.66 -17.64 -5.59
C VAL A 50 -2.72 -16.63 -6.23
N LEU A 51 -2.84 -15.35 -5.83
CA LEU A 51 -1.94 -14.29 -6.29
C LEU A 51 -0.77 -14.13 -5.32
N PRO A 52 0.49 -14.13 -5.80
CA PRO A 52 1.66 -13.77 -5.00
C PRO A 52 1.51 -12.37 -4.40
N GLN A 53 2.10 -12.13 -3.22
CA GLN A 53 2.01 -10.84 -2.54
C GLN A 53 2.51 -9.68 -3.42
N LYS A 54 3.59 -9.89 -4.19
CA LYS A 54 4.12 -8.93 -5.16
C LYS A 54 3.06 -8.48 -6.17
N ILE A 55 2.31 -9.42 -6.74
CA ILE A 55 1.27 -9.13 -7.74
C ILE A 55 0.12 -8.33 -7.12
N LYS A 56 -0.32 -8.70 -5.92
CA LYS A 56 -1.34 -7.91 -5.19
C LYS A 56 -0.89 -6.47 -4.94
N GLN A 57 0.40 -6.31 -4.62
CA GLN A 57 0.98 -5.00 -4.36
C GLN A 57 1.04 -4.14 -5.63
N ILE A 58 1.40 -4.74 -6.77
CA ILE A 58 1.36 -4.08 -8.09
C ILE A 58 -0.07 -3.62 -8.43
N ILE A 59 -1.08 -4.46 -8.18
CA ILE A 59 -2.49 -4.09 -8.38
C ILE A 59 -2.89 -2.91 -7.49
N LEU A 60 -2.46 -2.88 -6.22
CA LEU A 60 -2.71 -1.75 -5.33
C LEU A 60 -2.07 -0.44 -5.85
N VAL A 61 -0.84 -0.51 -6.37
CA VAL A 61 -0.16 0.65 -6.98
C VAL A 61 -0.97 1.18 -8.17
N ALA A 62 -1.40 0.32 -9.08
CA ALA A 62 -2.23 0.68 -10.23
C ALA A 62 -3.53 1.40 -9.81
N VAL A 63 -4.26 0.84 -8.84
CA VAL A 63 -5.52 1.41 -8.34
C VAL A 63 -5.31 2.73 -7.60
N LEU A 64 -4.25 2.87 -6.82
CA LEU A 64 -3.98 4.12 -6.08
C LEU A 64 -3.49 5.23 -7.01
N ALA A 65 -2.72 4.88 -8.05
CA ALA A 65 -2.35 5.82 -9.11
C ALA A 65 -3.61 6.39 -9.78
N SER A 66 -4.60 5.56 -10.09
CA SER A 66 -5.85 6.02 -10.71
C SER A 66 -6.75 6.84 -9.78
N LYS A 67 -6.57 6.73 -8.46
CA LYS A 67 -7.28 7.53 -7.45
C LYS A 67 -6.56 8.83 -7.10
N THR A 68 -5.37 9.07 -7.66
CA THR A 68 -4.52 10.24 -7.34
C THR A 68 -4.18 10.39 -5.84
N ASP A 69 -4.19 9.28 -5.10
CA ASP A 69 -3.81 9.26 -3.67
C ASP A 69 -2.29 9.10 -3.54
N GLU A 70 -1.57 10.22 -3.60
CA GLU A 70 -0.10 10.22 -3.63
C GLU A 70 0.51 9.65 -2.34
N VAL A 71 -0.08 9.90 -1.17
CA VAL A 71 0.45 9.45 0.12
C VAL A 71 0.36 7.93 0.25
N ALA A 72 -0.82 7.36 -0.04
CA ALA A 72 -0.99 5.92 0.00
C ALA A 72 -0.15 5.25 -1.09
N LEU A 73 -0.12 5.82 -2.30
CA LEU A 73 0.62 5.31 -3.43
C LEU A 73 2.12 5.15 -3.13
N ARG A 74 2.77 6.20 -2.60
CA ARG A 74 4.20 6.14 -2.23
C ARG A 74 4.50 4.99 -1.26
N THR A 75 3.63 4.79 -0.28
CA THR A 75 3.78 3.70 0.69
C THR A 75 3.67 2.34 0.01
N GLN A 76 2.72 2.19 -0.91
CA GLN A 76 2.51 0.94 -1.65
C GLN A 76 3.63 0.67 -2.67
N ILE A 77 4.23 1.69 -3.27
CA ILE A 77 5.40 1.56 -4.15
C ILE A 77 6.61 1.05 -3.36
N LYS A 78 6.91 1.63 -2.19
CA LYS A 78 7.98 1.15 -1.31
C LYS A 78 7.79 -0.33 -0.94
N ARG A 79 6.56 -0.70 -0.60
CA ARG A 79 6.20 -2.09 -0.28
C ARG A 79 6.31 -3.01 -1.50
N ALA A 80 6.01 -2.53 -2.70
CA ALA A 80 6.17 -3.31 -3.92
C ALA A 80 7.66 -3.66 -4.14
N PHE A 81 8.54 -2.67 -4.00
CA PHE A 81 9.99 -2.89 -4.08
C PHE A 81 10.49 -3.85 -3.00
N SER A 82 10.02 -3.73 -1.75
CA SER A 82 10.41 -4.69 -0.69
C SER A 82 9.96 -6.13 -0.95
N LEU A 83 8.95 -6.32 -1.81
CA LEU A 83 8.46 -7.62 -2.28
C LEU A 83 9.11 -8.07 -3.60
N GLY A 84 10.13 -7.35 -4.09
CA GLY A 84 10.88 -7.68 -5.30
C GLY A 84 10.20 -7.25 -6.60
N ALA A 85 9.28 -6.28 -6.57
CA ALA A 85 8.75 -5.68 -7.79
C ALA A 85 9.85 -4.91 -8.53
N THR A 86 9.89 -5.00 -9.85
CA THR A 86 10.83 -4.23 -10.66
C THR A 86 10.25 -2.86 -11.01
N LYS A 87 11.14 -1.92 -11.39
CA LYS A 87 10.73 -0.63 -11.96
C LYS A 87 9.77 -0.82 -13.14
N GLN A 88 10.09 -1.74 -14.04
CA GLN A 88 9.33 -2.04 -15.24
C GLN A 88 7.93 -2.57 -14.90
N GLU A 89 7.81 -3.46 -13.92
CA GLU A 89 6.50 -3.98 -13.46
C GLU A 89 5.60 -2.86 -12.94
N LEU A 90 6.15 -1.87 -12.24
CA LEU A 90 5.38 -0.74 -11.72
C LEU A 90 5.02 0.27 -12.81
N VAL A 91 5.93 0.56 -13.73
CA VAL A 91 5.66 1.43 -14.90
C VAL A 91 4.52 0.84 -15.73
N GLU A 92 4.62 -0.43 -16.11
CA GLU A 92 3.61 -1.10 -16.94
C GLU A 92 2.25 -1.15 -16.23
N ALA A 93 2.23 -1.39 -14.91
CA ALA A 93 0.99 -1.37 -14.15
C ALA A 93 0.31 0.02 -14.14
N ILE A 94 1.09 1.10 -14.06
CA ILE A 94 0.57 2.48 -14.14
C ILE A 94 0.07 2.80 -15.55
N GLU A 95 0.77 2.35 -16.59
CA GLU A 95 0.34 2.49 -18.00
C GLU A 95 -0.98 1.75 -18.26
N VAL A 96 -1.13 0.53 -17.74
CA VAL A 96 -2.38 -0.22 -17.82
C VAL A 96 -3.51 0.50 -17.08
N ALA A 97 -3.24 1.02 -15.88
CA ALA A 97 -4.23 1.78 -15.09
C ALA A 97 -4.63 3.10 -15.74
N PHE A 98 -3.76 3.69 -16.56
CA PHE A 98 -4.04 4.93 -17.28
C PHE A 98 -5.15 4.80 -18.31
N ILE A 99 -5.28 3.65 -18.98
CA ILE A 99 -6.32 3.45 -20.00
C ILE A 99 -7.73 3.73 -19.45
N PRO A 100 -8.14 3.17 -18.29
CA PRO A 100 -9.40 3.53 -17.66
C PRO A 100 -9.32 4.76 -16.73
N GLY A 101 -8.14 5.10 -16.21
CA GLY A 101 -7.95 6.13 -15.18
C GLY A 101 -7.64 7.54 -15.70
N GLY A 102 -7.34 7.69 -16.99
CA GLY A 102 -7.01 8.97 -17.61
C GLY A 102 -5.65 9.55 -17.21
N ALA A 103 -5.30 10.70 -17.80
CA ALA A 103 -3.95 11.29 -17.76
C ALA A 103 -3.37 11.51 -16.37
N LEU A 104 -4.20 11.84 -15.37
CA LEU A 104 -3.73 12.04 -13.99
C LEU A 104 -3.14 10.76 -13.37
N THR A 105 -3.57 9.58 -13.82
CA THR A 105 -2.99 8.30 -13.40
C THR A 105 -1.51 8.22 -13.77
N LEU A 106 -1.14 8.63 -14.99
CA LEU A 106 0.26 8.68 -15.42
C LEU A 106 1.03 9.76 -14.66
N VAL A 107 0.50 10.98 -14.60
CA VAL A 107 1.20 12.13 -14.03
C VAL A 107 1.52 11.89 -12.54
N HIS A 108 0.52 11.52 -11.75
CA HIS A 108 0.70 11.28 -10.32
C HIS A 108 1.38 9.93 -10.06
N GLY A 109 1.05 8.90 -10.84
CA GLY A 109 1.64 7.58 -10.74
C GLY A 109 3.16 7.59 -10.93
N LEU A 110 3.61 8.14 -12.06
CA LEU A 110 5.03 8.20 -12.40
C LEU A 110 5.79 9.18 -11.52
N LYS A 111 5.19 10.33 -11.16
CA LYS A 111 5.80 11.24 -10.18
C LYS A 111 6.08 10.53 -8.86
N ALA A 112 5.09 9.83 -8.29
CA ALA A 112 5.27 9.11 -7.03
C ALA A 112 6.31 7.99 -7.14
N LEU A 113 6.37 7.29 -8.29
CA LEU A 113 7.37 6.27 -8.55
C LEU A 113 8.79 6.86 -8.59
N LEU A 114 8.98 7.96 -9.31
CA LEU A 114 10.26 8.66 -9.40
C LEU A 114 10.73 9.17 -8.03
N ASP A 115 9.83 9.82 -7.28
CA ASP A 115 10.14 10.32 -5.95
C ASP A 115 10.58 9.19 -5.01
N VAL A 116 9.88 8.05 -5.03
CA VAL A 116 10.24 6.89 -4.19
C VAL A 116 11.56 6.25 -4.64
N MET A 117 11.80 6.12 -5.94
CA MET A 117 13.08 5.62 -6.45
C MET A 117 14.24 6.51 -6.00
N GLN A 118 14.08 7.83 -6.07
CA GLN A 118 15.08 8.79 -5.61
C GLN A 118 15.33 8.66 -4.10
N GLU A 119 14.26 8.54 -3.29
CA GLU A 119 14.38 8.31 -1.84
C GLU A 119 15.13 7.02 -1.49
N LEU A 120 14.99 5.98 -2.32
CA LEU A 120 15.62 4.68 -2.14
C LEU A 120 17.02 4.59 -2.80
N GLY A 121 17.49 5.64 -3.47
CA GLY A 121 18.78 5.64 -4.18
C GLY A 121 18.82 4.71 -5.39
N MET A 122 17.69 4.55 -6.08
CA MET A 122 17.54 3.69 -7.26
C MET A 122 17.62 4.52 -8.55
N GLU A 123 18.42 4.09 -9.54
CA GLU A 123 18.54 4.70 -10.88
C GLU A 123 17.50 4.16 -11.90
#